data_AF-A0A2N5N8H4-F1
#
_entry.id   AF-A0A2N5N8H4-F1
#
_cell.length_a   1.000
_cell.length_b   1.000
_cell.length_c   1.000
_cell.angle_alpha   90.00
_cell.angle_beta   90.00
_cell.angle_gamma   90.00
#
_symmetry.space_group_name_H-M   'P 1'
#
loop_
_entity.id
_entity.type
_entity.pdbx_description
1 polymer ?
#
loop_
_entity_poly.entity_id
_entity_poly.type
_entity_poly.pdbx_seq_one_letter_code
_entity_poly.pdbx_strand_id
1 'polypeptide(L)'
;MNPHPPMESWSRYAAGLGGAPERLAMERHLESCELCLEAFQAAALAEEPARDECPEQAALAERLRGEALERVRAAVLDELAREQADAERRPPPRRRSWTRHPAFHYGLAAALTLLLLGSGALGELGRQLEHAASAHPPQPSLSAERPAAAEEESWSSRVVDRTSRLLQEWQSARYRDGGAS
;
A
#
# COMPACT_ATOMS: atom_id res chain seq x y z
N MET A 1 4.54 -36.98 -13.82
CA MET A 1 5.71 -36.11 -13.53
C MET A 1 6.81 -36.48 -14.52
N ASN A 2 7.16 -35.56 -15.42
CA ASN A 2 8.35 -35.73 -16.26
C ASN A 2 9.59 -35.49 -15.39
N PRO A 3 10.66 -36.29 -15.50
CA PRO A 3 11.88 -36.08 -14.75
C PRO A 3 12.50 -34.72 -15.09
N HIS A 4 13.01 -34.01 -14.09
CA HIS A 4 13.71 -32.74 -14.30
C HIS A 4 15.01 -32.98 -15.08
N PRO A 5 15.31 -32.18 -16.12
CA PRO A 5 16.59 -32.23 -16.80
C PRO A 5 17.75 -31.90 -15.83
N PRO A 6 18.91 -32.55 -15.96
CA PRO A 6 20.08 -32.24 -15.14
C PRO A 6 20.58 -30.82 -15.44
N MET A 7 21.29 -30.21 -14.48
CA MET A 7 21.81 -28.83 -14.59
C MET A 7 22.66 -28.62 -15.86
N GLU A 8 23.44 -29.63 -16.27
CA GLU A 8 24.27 -29.59 -17.48
C GLU A 8 23.44 -29.36 -18.77
N SER A 9 22.23 -29.92 -18.83
CA SER A 9 21.31 -29.68 -19.95
C SER A 9 20.86 -28.22 -19.98
N TRP A 10 20.58 -27.61 -18.82
CA TRP A 10 20.20 -26.20 -18.71
C TRP A 10 21.35 -25.25 -19.09
N SER A 11 22.58 -25.53 -18.67
CA SER A 11 23.75 -24.75 -19.07
C SER A 11 23.97 -24.80 -20.59
N ARG A 12 23.80 -25.97 -21.20
CA ARG A 12 23.85 -26.11 -22.67
C ARG A 12 22.75 -25.31 -23.36
N TYR A 13 21.53 -25.37 -22.86
CA TYR A 13 20.40 -24.60 -23.37
C TYR A 13 20.62 -23.09 -23.24
N ALA A 14 21.11 -22.61 -22.09
CA ALA A 14 21.45 -21.20 -21.84
C ALA A 14 22.55 -20.71 -22.80
N ALA A 15 23.56 -21.54 -23.07
CA ALA A 15 24.61 -21.28 -24.06
C ALA A 15 24.13 -21.36 -25.53
N GLY A 16 22.85 -21.67 -25.78
CA GLY A 16 22.30 -21.86 -27.12
C GLY A 16 22.72 -23.17 -27.81
N LEU A 17 23.34 -24.09 -27.07
CA LEU A 17 23.86 -25.37 -27.56
C LEU A 17 22.79 -26.47 -27.50
N GLY A 18 22.18 -26.76 -28.65
CA GLY A 18 21.20 -27.84 -28.78
C GLY A 18 20.43 -27.76 -30.09
N GLY A 19 19.83 -28.88 -30.49
CA GLY A 19 18.96 -28.91 -31.66
C GLY A 19 17.63 -28.18 -31.42
N ALA A 20 16.98 -27.71 -32.48
CA ALA A 20 15.62 -27.15 -32.40
C ALA A 20 14.60 -28.04 -31.62
N PRO A 21 14.56 -29.38 -31.79
CA PRO A 21 13.61 -30.20 -31.02
C PRO A 21 13.96 -30.30 -29.53
N GLU A 22 15.24 -30.23 -29.18
CA GLU A 22 15.73 -30.28 -27.80
C GLU A 22 15.38 -28.98 -27.07
N ARG A 23 15.61 -27.81 -27.70
CA ARG A 23 15.23 -26.51 -27.15
C ARG A 23 13.73 -26.41 -26.90
N LEU A 24 12.91 -26.84 -27.86
CA LEU A 24 11.45 -26.79 -27.73
C LEU A 24 10.93 -27.72 -26.62
N ALA A 25 11.63 -28.82 -26.32
CA ALA A 25 11.29 -29.69 -25.20
C ALA A 25 11.63 -29.04 -23.85
N MET A 26 12.74 -28.29 -23.80
CA MET A 26 13.19 -27.56 -22.61
C MET A 26 12.32 -26.34 -22.33
N GLU A 27 11.94 -25.57 -23.34
CA GLU A 27 10.97 -24.46 -23.24
C GLU A 27 9.65 -24.94 -22.64
N ARG A 28 9.10 -26.04 -23.18
CA ARG A 28 7.85 -26.64 -22.70
C ARG A 28 7.96 -27.15 -21.25
N HIS A 29 9.16 -27.57 -20.84
CA HIS A 29 9.42 -27.95 -19.45
C HIS A 29 9.45 -26.71 -18.53
N LEU A 30 10.08 -25.62 -18.96
CA LEU A 30 10.09 -24.35 -18.22
C LEU A 30 8.67 -23.77 -18.05
N GLU A 31 7.82 -23.91 -19.08
CA GLU A 31 6.42 -23.47 -19.02
C GLU A 31 5.56 -24.25 -18.00
N SER A 32 5.95 -25.49 -17.69
CA SER A 32 5.16 -26.40 -16.85
C SER A 32 5.80 -26.71 -15.49
N CYS A 33 7.01 -26.21 -15.23
CA CYS A 33 7.77 -26.51 -14.03
C CYS A 33 8.45 -25.27 -13.43
N GLU A 34 7.80 -24.69 -12.43
CA GLU A 34 8.30 -23.50 -11.71
C GLU A 34 9.68 -23.72 -11.08
N LEU A 35 9.94 -24.91 -10.51
CA LEU A 35 11.25 -25.23 -9.91
C LEU A 35 12.40 -25.17 -10.92
N CYS A 36 12.17 -25.61 -12.16
CA CYS A 36 13.17 -25.52 -13.22
C CYS A 36 13.30 -24.10 -13.78
N LEU A 37 12.22 -23.33 -13.79
CA LEU A 37 12.23 -21.93 -14.18
C LEU A 37 13.07 -21.09 -13.20
N GLU A 38 12.85 -21.27 -11.89
CA GLU A 38 13.64 -20.58 -10.86
C GLU A 38 15.12 -20.95 -10.94
N ALA A 39 15.44 -22.24 -11.10
CA ALA A 39 16.81 -22.71 -11.26
C ALA A 39 17.49 -22.13 -12.52
N PHE A 40 16.76 -22.05 -13.63
CA PHE A 40 17.25 -21.45 -14.88
C PHE A 40 17.49 -19.94 -14.74
N GLN A 41 16.57 -19.20 -14.11
CA GLN A 41 16.71 -17.76 -13.86
C GLN A 41 17.90 -17.47 -12.94
N ALA A 42 18.07 -18.26 -11.87
CA ALA A 42 19.22 -18.13 -10.97
C ALA A 42 20.55 -18.37 -11.69
N ALA A 43 20.60 -19.36 -12.58
CA ALA A 43 21.78 -19.63 -13.41
C ALA A 43 22.04 -18.50 -14.41
N ALA A 44 21.01 -17.99 -15.10
CA ALA A 44 21.14 -16.91 -16.07
C ALA A 44 21.61 -15.58 -15.44
N LEU A 45 21.20 -15.30 -14.20
CA LEU A 45 21.66 -14.12 -13.46
C LEU A 45 23.07 -14.29 -12.88
N ALA A 46 23.46 -15.53 -12.54
CA ALA A 46 24.81 -15.84 -12.07
C ALA A 46 25.84 -15.90 -13.21
N GLU A 47 25.40 -16.27 -14.41
CA GLU A 47 26.18 -16.20 -15.66
C GLU A 47 26.05 -14.86 -16.37
N GLU A 48 25.65 -13.76 -15.70
CA GLU A 48 26.15 -12.46 -16.14
C GLU A 48 27.67 -12.60 -16.03
N PRO A 49 28.43 -12.75 -17.15
CA PRO A 49 29.85 -12.58 -17.01
C PRO A 49 29.98 -11.20 -16.38
N ALA A 50 30.94 -11.03 -15.47
CA ALA A 50 31.65 -9.78 -15.47
C ALA A 50 32.09 -9.62 -16.92
N ARG A 51 31.23 -8.98 -17.75
CA ARG A 51 31.60 -8.49 -19.06
C ARG A 51 32.86 -7.75 -18.69
N ASP A 52 33.96 -8.19 -19.27
CA ASP A 52 35.26 -7.58 -19.09
C ASP A 52 35.13 -6.21 -19.75
N GLU A 53 34.37 -5.33 -19.11
CA GLU A 53 34.07 -3.98 -19.51
C GLU A 53 35.43 -3.32 -19.35
N CYS A 54 36.14 -3.20 -20.48
CA CYS A 54 37.36 -2.44 -20.52
C CYS A 54 37.12 -1.14 -19.73
N PRO A 55 37.97 -0.78 -18.76
CA PRO A 55 37.71 0.32 -17.84
C PRO A 55 37.40 1.65 -18.55
N GLU A 56 37.87 1.80 -19.79
CA GLU A 56 37.55 2.92 -20.68
C GLU A 56 36.07 2.94 -21.13
N GLN A 57 35.47 1.80 -21.45
CA GLN A 57 34.05 1.69 -21.82
C GLN A 57 33.13 1.91 -20.62
N ALA A 58 33.49 1.38 -19.45
CA ALA A 58 32.76 1.62 -18.21
C ALA A 58 32.79 3.12 -17.83
N ALA A 59 33.95 3.76 -17.94
CA ALA A 59 34.10 5.20 -17.70
C ALA A 59 33.30 6.05 -18.70
N LEU A 60 33.26 5.66 -19.98
CA LEU A 60 32.46 6.33 -21.00
C LEU A 60 30.96 6.18 -20.72
N ALA A 61 30.49 4.98 -20.41
CA ALA A 61 29.10 4.72 -20.07
C ALA A 61 28.66 5.56 -18.86
N GLU A 62 29.51 5.66 -17.84
CA GLU A 62 29.22 6.45 -16.65
C GLU A 62 29.15 7.95 -16.93
N ARG A 63 30.06 8.48 -17.77
CA ARG A 63 29.99 9.87 -18.23
C ARG A 63 28.70 10.16 -19.00
N LEU A 64 28.33 9.29 -19.93
CA LEU A 64 27.11 9.44 -20.73
C LEU A 64 25.84 9.38 -19.85
N ARG A 65 25.83 8.51 -18.82
CA ARG A 65 24.75 8.47 -17.82
C ARG A 65 24.68 9.76 -17.02
N GLY A 66 25.81 10.28 -16.55
CA GLY A 66 25.88 11.55 -15.82
C GLY A 66 25.36 12.73 -16.66
N GLU A 67 25.79 12.84 -17.92
CA GLU A 67 25.32 13.88 -18.83
C GLU A 67 23.83 13.74 -19.17
N ALA A 68 23.32 12.50 -19.29
CA ALA A 68 21.90 12.26 -19.50
C ALA A 68 21.08 12.67 -18.27
N LEU A 69 21.54 12.35 -17.07
CA LEU A 69 20.87 12.70 -15.83
C LEU A 69 20.80 14.22 -15.64
N GLU A 70 21.90 14.94 -15.91
CA GLU A 70 21.91 16.41 -15.82
C GLU A 70 20.98 17.06 -16.87
N ARG A 71 20.88 16.50 -18.08
CA ARG A 71 19.90 16.97 -19.07
C ARG A 71 18.46 16.76 -18.62
N VAL A 72 18.15 15.59 -18.05
CA VAL A 72 16.81 15.32 -17.50
C VAL A 72 16.52 16.26 -16.34
N ARG A 73 17.46 16.46 -15.43
CA ARG A 73 17.33 17.38 -14.30
C ARG A 73 17.05 18.80 -14.77
N ALA A 74 17.81 19.31 -15.74
CA ALA A 74 17.61 20.63 -16.30
C ALA A 74 16.22 20.78 -16.94
N ALA A 75 15.76 19.78 -17.70
CA ALA A 75 14.43 19.78 -18.31
C ALA A 75 13.31 19.75 -17.27
N VAL A 76 13.45 18.96 -16.19
CA VAL A 76 12.47 18.90 -15.10
C VAL A 76 12.38 20.24 -14.37
N LEU A 77 13.51 20.87 -14.06
CA LEU A 77 13.54 22.17 -13.38
C LEU A 77 12.91 23.27 -14.25
N ASP A 78 13.18 23.26 -15.54
CA ASP A 78 12.61 24.19 -16.51
C ASP A 78 11.08 24.00 -16.65
N GLU A 79 10.60 22.76 -16.68
CA GLU A 79 9.16 22.47 -16.72
C GLU A 79 8.45 22.92 -15.43
N LEU A 80 9.04 22.64 -14.26
CA LEU A 80 8.52 23.11 -12.98
C LEU A 80 8.45 24.65 -12.93
N ALA A 81 9.45 25.35 -13.48
CA ALA A 81 9.45 26.80 -13.54
C ALA A 81 8.33 27.34 -14.46
N ARG A 82 8.05 26.65 -15.58
CA ARG A 82 6.91 26.97 -16.46
C ARG A 82 5.57 26.76 -15.74
N GLU A 83 5.40 25.62 -15.08
CA GLU A 83 4.17 25.33 -14.33
C GLU A 83 3.91 26.35 -13.23
N GLN A 84 4.96 26.80 -12.52
CA GLN A 84 4.85 27.84 -11.50
C GLN A 84 4.47 29.19 -12.11
N ALA A 85 5.12 29.60 -13.21
CA ALA A 85 4.78 30.83 -13.92
C ALA A 85 3.34 30.82 -14.44
N ASP A 86 2.84 29.68 -14.91
CA ASP A 86 1.46 29.49 -15.34
C ASP A 86 0.48 29.48 -14.16
N ALA A 87 0.87 28.90 -13.01
CA ALA A 87 0.07 28.92 -11.79
C ALA A 87 -0.08 30.34 -11.22
N GLU A 88 0.97 31.16 -11.28
CA GLU A 88 0.93 32.58 -10.86
C GLU A 88 0.08 33.44 -11.80
N ARG A 89 0.04 33.12 -13.10
CA ARG A 89 -0.83 33.80 -14.09
C ARG A 89 -2.28 33.39 -14.00
N ARG A 90 -2.59 32.23 -13.40
CA ARG A 90 -3.97 31.77 -13.25
C ARG A 90 -4.64 32.49 -12.08
N PRO A 91 -5.84 33.07 -12.28
CA PRO A 91 -6.60 33.63 -11.18
C PRO A 91 -6.89 32.52 -10.15
N PRO A 92 -6.82 32.83 -8.84
CA PRO A 92 -7.02 31.82 -7.81
C PRO A 92 -8.39 31.16 -8.01
N PRO A 93 -8.46 29.81 -8.03
CA PRO A 93 -9.73 29.13 -8.16
C PRO A 93 -10.61 29.58 -6.99
N ARG A 94 -11.85 29.99 -7.29
CA ARG A 94 -12.84 30.36 -6.27
C ARG A 94 -13.23 29.10 -5.47
N ARG A 95 -12.37 28.70 -4.53
CA ARG A 95 -12.50 27.54 -3.64
C ARG A 95 -13.53 27.82 -2.55
N ARG A 96 -14.82 27.93 -2.90
CA ARG A 96 -15.86 28.16 -1.88
C ARG A 96 -17.03 27.17 -1.84
N SER A 97 -17.06 26.10 -2.63
CA SER A 97 -18.20 25.16 -2.56
C SER A 97 -17.91 23.67 -2.61
N TRP A 98 -16.71 23.20 -2.98
CA TRP A 98 -16.55 21.76 -3.21
C TRP A 98 -16.39 20.91 -1.94
N THR A 99 -15.81 21.47 -0.88
CA THR A 99 -15.74 20.82 0.45
C THR A 99 -17.08 20.80 1.19
N ARG A 100 -18.14 21.35 0.59
CA ARG A 100 -19.52 21.28 1.13
C ARG A 100 -20.36 20.18 0.46
N HIS A 101 -19.81 19.41 -0.47
CA HIS A 101 -20.55 18.33 -1.11
C HIS A 101 -20.54 17.06 -0.25
N PRO A 102 -21.71 16.53 0.15
CA PRO A 102 -21.82 15.29 0.92
C PRO A 102 -21.08 14.12 0.26
N ALA A 103 -21.10 14.05 -1.08
CA ALA A 103 -20.39 13.03 -1.85
C ALA A 103 -18.87 13.01 -1.58
N PHE A 104 -18.25 14.16 -1.29
CA PHE A 104 -16.82 14.22 -0.95
C PHE A 104 -16.54 13.61 0.42
N HIS A 105 -17.41 13.87 1.41
CA HIS A 105 -17.29 13.27 2.74
C HIS A 105 -17.49 11.75 2.71
N TYR A 106 -18.48 11.26 1.96
CA TYR A 106 -18.67 9.82 1.78
C TYR A 106 -17.54 9.16 0.99
N GLY A 107 -16.99 9.84 -0.02
CA GLY A 107 -15.83 9.36 -0.77
C GLY A 107 -14.58 9.25 0.10
N LEU A 108 -14.31 10.26 0.94
CA LEU A 108 -13.19 10.23 1.89
C LEU A 108 -13.37 9.11 2.93
N ALA A 109 -14.58 8.96 3.48
CA ALA A 109 -14.88 7.88 4.42
C ALA A 109 -14.68 6.50 3.79
N ALA A 110 -15.18 6.28 2.58
CA ALA A 110 -15.02 5.02 1.85
C ALA A 110 -13.55 4.71 1.55
N ALA A 111 -12.77 5.72 1.14
CA ALA A 111 -11.33 5.56 0.93
C ALA A 111 -10.61 5.14 2.22
N LEU A 112 -10.92 5.80 3.35
CA LEU A 112 -10.36 5.41 4.65
C LEU A 112 -10.76 3.98 5.04
N THR A 113 -12.01 3.57 4.82
CA THR A 113 -12.44 2.18 5.05
C THR A 113 -11.67 1.18 4.18
N LEU A 114 -11.46 1.48 2.89
CA LEU A 114 -10.67 0.62 2.00
C LEU A 114 -9.21 0.56 2.41
N LEU A 115 -8.62 1.68 2.85
CA LEU A 115 -7.26 1.69 3.40
C LEU A 115 -7.16 0.85 4.68
N LEU A 116 -8.13 0.96 5.58
CA LEU A 116 -8.18 0.19 6.84
C LEU A 116 -8.41 -1.31 6.59
N LEU A 117 -9.23 -1.64 5.60
CA LEU A 117 -9.49 -3.02 5.18
C LEU A 117 -8.28 -3.63 4.47
N GLY A 118 -7.61 -2.87 3.59
CA GLY A 118 -6.42 -3.31 2.86
C GLY A 118 -5.16 -3.40 3.72
N SER A 119 -5.04 -2.58 4.77
CA SER A 119 -3.91 -2.61 5.71
C SER A 119 -4.04 -3.69 6.81
N GLY A 120 -5.19 -4.36 6.92
CA GLY A 120 -5.42 -5.37 7.94
C GLY A 120 -5.65 -4.82 9.37
N ALA A 121 -5.66 -3.49 9.56
CA ALA A 121 -5.88 -2.85 10.86
C ALA A 121 -7.25 -3.22 11.49
N LEU A 122 -8.26 -3.48 10.65
CA LEU A 122 -9.57 -3.96 11.10
C LEU A 122 -9.55 -5.40 11.62
N GLY A 123 -8.64 -6.24 11.15
CA GLY A 123 -8.49 -7.62 11.64
C GLY A 123 -7.96 -7.66 13.08
N GLU A 124 -7.02 -6.78 13.42
CA GLU A 124 -6.47 -6.64 14.76
C GLU A 124 -7.50 -6.05 15.73
N LEU A 125 -8.26 -5.02 15.31
CA LEU A 125 -9.39 -4.49 16.09
C LEU A 125 -10.51 -5.52 16.29
N GLY A 126 -10.79 -6.35 15.27
CA GLY A 126 -11.74 -7.46 15.38
C GLY A 126 -11.33 -8.47 16.45
N ARG A 127 -10.04 -8.88 16.46
CA ARG A 127 -9.49 -9.74 17.52
C ARG A 127 -9.55 -9.08 18.89
N GLN A 128 -9.27 -7.77 19.00
CA GLN A 128 -9.35 -7.06 20.27
C GLN A 128 -10.79 -6.92 20.78
N LEU A 129 -11.76 -6.72 19.87
CA LEU A 129 -13.19 -6.69 20.18
C LEU A 129 -13.72 -8.08 20.57
N GLU A 130 -13.28 -9.15 19.92
CA GLU A 130 -13.62 -10.53 20.30
C GLU A 130 -13.05 -10.90 21.67
N HIS A 131 -11.82 -10.47 21.99
CA HIS A 131 -11.26 -10.64 23.33
C HIS A 131 -12.02 -9.82 24.39
N ALA A 132 -12.43 -8.59 24.06
CA ALA A 132 -13.24 -7.76 24.97
C ALA A 132 -14.67 -8.29 25.15
N ALA A 133 -15.27 -8.87 24.10
CA ALA A 133 -16.59 -9.49 24.13
C ALA A 133 -16.57 -10.83 24.90
N SER A 134 -15.49 -11.60 24.76
CA SER A 134 -15.30 -12.88 25.49
C SER A 134 -14.96 -12.69 26.97
N ALA A 135 -14.63 -11.46 27.41
CA ALA A 135 -14.41 -11.13 28.81
C ALA A 135 -15.72 -10.83 29.58
N HIS A 136 -16.89 -10.90 28.94
CA HIS A 136 -18.19 -10.81 29.62
C HIS A 136 -18.72 -12.22 29.94
N PRO A 137 -18.88 -12.61 31.23
CA PRO A 137 -19.38 -13.94 31.57
C PRO A 137 -20.86 -14.10 31.17
N PRO A 138 -21.31 -15.34 30.86
CA PRO A 138 -22.71 -15.61 30.57
C PRO A 138 -23.55 -15.40 31.83
N GLN A 139 -24.50 -14.47 31.78
CA GLN A 139 -25.52 -14.31 32.81
C GLN A 139 -26.40 -15.57 32.85
N PRO A 140 -26.57 -16.23 34.01
CA PRO A 140 -27.48 -17.35 34.13
C PRO A 140 -28.94 -16.85 34.13
N SER A 141 -29.75 -17.51 33.31
CA SER A 141 -31.21 -17.36 33.26
C SER A 141 -31.86 -17.76 34.59
N LEU A 142 -32.63 -16.87 35.21
CA LEU A 142 -33.75 -17.27 36.09
C LEU A 142 -34.89 -16.25 36.00
N SER A 143 -36.05 -16.77 35.62
CA SER A 143 -37.36 -16.12 35.63
C SER A 143 -37.75 -15.64 37.03
N ALA A 144 -38.21 -14.39 37.15
CA ALA A 144 -39.45 -14.00 37.87
C ALA A 144 -39.54 -12.47 38.00
N GLU A 145 -40.75 -11.98 37.76
CA GLU A 145 -41.29 -10.68 38.19
C GLU A 145 -40.79 -9.40 37.51
N ARG A 146 -41.56 -9.03 36.48
CA ARG A 146 -41.76 -7.64 36.07
C ARG A 146 -42.60 -6.91 37.13
N PRO A 147 -42.14 -5.73 37.58
CA PRO A 147 -42.93 -4.53 37.39
C PRO A 147 -42.16 -3.50 36.57
N ALA A 148 -42.93 -2.78 35.75
CA ALA A 148 -42.48 -1.81 34.78
C ALA A 148 -41.67 -0.65 35.39
N ALA A 149 -40.72 -0.15 34.61
CA ALA A 149 -39.98 1.12 34.75
C ALA A 149 -38.54 1.05 35.29
N ALA A 150 -37.63 0.33 34.61
CA ALA A 150 -36.18 0.62 34.67
C ALA A 150 -35.34 -0.07 33.58
N GLU A 151 -35.91 -0.46 32.44
CA GLU A 151 -35.11 -1.04 31.35
C GLU A 151 -34.92 -0.05 30.21
N GLU A 152 -33.64 0.11 29.87
CA GLU A 152 -33.10 0.72 28.65
C GLU A 152 -33.05 2.26 28.59
N GLU A 153 -32.25 2.84 29.48
CA GLU A 153 -31.36 3.92 29.00
C GLU A 153 -30.47 3.33 27.91
N SER A 154 -30.96 3.52 26.67
CA SER A 154 -30.40 2.93 25.46
C SER A 154 -28.91 3.19 25.43
N TRP A 155 -28.14 2.17 25.08
CA TRP A 155 -26.70 2.26 24.95
C TRP A 155 -26.27 3.45 24.07
N SER A 156 -27.10 3.81 23.09
CA SER A 156 -26.97 5.03 22.28
C SER A 156 -26.99 6.30 23.13
N SER A 157 -27.90 6.43 24.09
CA SER A 157 -27.98 7.59 24.99
C SER A 157 -26.70 7.74 25.81
N ARG A 158 -26.13 6.63 26.30
CA ARG A 158 -24.86 6.65 27.06
C ARG A 158 -23.66 7.01 26.20
N VAL A 159 -23.61 6.54 24.96
CA VAL A 159 -22.53 6.91 24.03
C VAL A 159 -22.64 8.38 23.66
N VAL A 160 -23.85 8.86 23.34
CA VAL A 160 -24.13 10.27 23.01
C VAL A 160 -23.73 11.19 24.16
N ASP A 161 -24.13 10.88 25.39
CA ASP A 161 -23.76 11.66 26.58
C ASP A 161 -22.24 11.73 26.78
N ARG A 162 -21.55 10.60 26.58
CA ARG A 162 -20.08 10.53 26.72
C ARG A 162 -19.39 11.40 25.67
N THR A 163 -19.85 11.33 24.42
CA THR A 163 -19.31 12.18 23.34
C THR A 163 -19.63 13.66 23.55
N SER A 164 -20.82 13.99 24.07
CA SER A 164 -21.19 15.37 24.36
C SER A 164 -20.29 15.99 25.42
N ARG A 165 -19.98 15.24 26.49
CA ARG A 165 -19.06 15.71 27.55
C ARG A 165 -17.64 15.92 27.03
N LEU A 166 -17.11 15.01 26.22
CA LEU A 166 -15.79 15.14 25.60
C LEU A 166 -15.68 16.35 24.67
N LEU A 167 -16.72 16.62 23.88
CA LEU A 167 -16.79 17.81 23.02
C LEU A 167 -16.79 19.10 23.84
N GLN A 168 -17.49 19.13 24.97
CA GLN A 168 -17.53 20.28 25.88
C GLN A 168 -16.18 20.51 26.58
N GLU A 169 -15.49 19.45 26.99
CA GLU A 169 -14.13 19.53 27.55
C GLU A 169 -13.13 20.07 26.52
N TRP A 170 -13.25 19.66 25.25
CA TRP A 170 -12.37 20.14 24.19
C TRP A 170 -12.64 21.59 23.80
N GLN A 171 -13.91 22.00 23.74
CA GLN A 171 -14.28 23.39 23.49
C GLN A 171 -13.81 24.29 24.64
N SER A 172 -14.04 23.88 25.89
CA SER A 172 -13.58 24.65 27.05
C SER A 172 -12.06 24.72 27.16
N ALA A 173 -11.32 23.67 26.79
CA ALA A 173 -9.86 23.70 26.71
C ALA A 173 -9.35 24.71 25.68
N ARG A 174 -9.97 24.77 24.48
CA ARG A 174 -9.59 25.74 23.44
C ARG A 174 -9.89 27.19 23.81
N TYR A 175 -10.99 27.46 24.52
CA TYR A 175 -11.33 28.82 24.94
C TYR A 175 -10.51 29.30 26.15
N ARG A 176 -9.98 28.37 26.96
CA ARG A 176 -9.12 28.69 28.11
C ARG A 176 -7.71 29.13 27.70
N ASP A 177 -7.18 28.62 26.58
CA ASP A 177 -5.86 29.02 26.06
C ASP A 177 -5.90 30.30 25.19
N GLY A 178 -7.08 30.83 24.86
CA GLY A 178 -7.26 32.09 24.13
C GLY A 178 -7.55 33.31 25.01
N GLY A 179 -7.56 33.16 26.34
CA GLY A 179 -8.04 34.16 27.30
C GLY A 179 -6.99 34.68 28.28
N ALA A 180 -5.70 34.69 27.90
CA ALA A 180 -4.65 35.43 28.59
C ALA A 180 -4.08 36.49 27.65
N SER A 181 -4.72 37.65 27.63
CA SER A 181 -4.14 38.93 27.21
C SER A 181 -4.41 39.93 28.32
#